data_AF-A0A6V7WSE7-F1
#
_entry.id   AF-A0A6V7WSE7-F1
#
_cell.length_a   1.000
_cell.length_b   1.000
_cell.length_c   1.000
_cell.angle_alpha   90.00
_cell.angle_beta   90.00
_cell.angle_gamma   90.00
#
_symmetry.space_group_name_H-M   'P 1'
#
loop_
_entity.id
_entity.type
_entity.pdbx_description
1 polymer ?
#
loop_
_entity_poly.entity_id
_entity_poly.type
_entity_poly.pdbx_seq_one_letter_code
_entity_poly.pdbx_strand_id
1 'polypeptide(L)'
;MKKIWNSIKNEIGHDKERIDCKTIIKGEEDYIKLEAKSRLTYKDPENLLMDCRSIKQRNYFLAKPLSTEEEKYPLAYARIVYGSYRFLEAEFATNYQRQNWYCFAVDKKIGDKQFFKRIKALAKCFSNVIVPTKRFPVDNNGRFPFYCDLLVWRAA
;
A
#
# COMPACT_ATOMS: atom_id res chain seq x y z
N MET A 1 8.24 10.44 5.86
CA MET A 1 9.20 10.51 4.75
C MET A 1 10.52 9.76 5.04
N LYS A 2 11.44 10.28 5.88
CA LYS A 2 12.76 9.63 6.13
C LYS A 2 12.67 8.16 6.60
N LYS A 3 11.75 7.85 7.52
CA LYS A 3 11.55 6.47 8.02
C LYS A 3 11.05 5.50 6.95
N ILE A 4 10.18 5.97 6.06
CA ILE A 4 9.64 5.18 4.93
C ILE A 4 10.76 4.89 3.93
N TRP A 5 11.51 5.93 3.53
CA TRP A 5 12.67 5.79 2.64
C TRP A 5 13.68 4.76 3.18
N ASN A 6 14.03 4.87 4.46
CA ASN A 6 14.97 3.94 5.09
C ASN A 6 14.50 2.49 5.09
N SER A 7 13.20 2.22 5.01
CA SER A 7 12.69 0.85 4.91
C SER A 7 12.67 0.29 3.50
N ILE A 8 12.55 1.11 2.47
CA ILE A 8 12.46 0.66 1.08
C ILE A 8 13.77 0.84 0.30
N LYS A 9 14.75 1.58 0.84
CA LYS A 9 16.01 1.90 0.14
C LYS A 9 16.79 0.67 -0.33
N ASN A 10 16.71 -0.46 0.39
CA ASN A 10 17.39 -1.70 0.02
C ASN A 10 16.58 -2.55 -1.00
N GLU A 11 15.32 -2.19 -1.23
CA GLU A 11 14.41 -2.82 -2.21
C GLU A 11 14.39 -2.05 -3.53
N ILE A 12 14.96 -0.85 -3.53
CA ILE A 12 15.13 0.03 -4.68
C ILE A 12 16.56 -0.20 -5.21
N GLY A 13 16.68 -0.69 -6.44
CA GLY A 13 17.98 -0.95 -7.07
C GLY A 13 18.68 0.34 -7.53
N HIS A 14 19.08 1.22 -6.61
CA HIS A 14 19.76 2.46 -6.97
C HIS A 14 20.83 2.89 -5.95
N ASP A 15 22.01 3.25 -6.47
CA ASP A 15 23.23 3.67 -5.75
C ASP A 15 23.40 5.21 -5.64
N LYS A 16 22.35 6.01 -5.95
CA LYS A 16 22.41 7.48 -5.87
C LYS A 16 21.73 7.94 -4.60
N GLU A 17 22.38 8.92 -4.00
CA GLU A 17 21.81 9.83 -3.02
C GLU A 17 20.46 10.39 -3.50
N ARG A 18 19.45 10.15 -2.66
CA ARG A 18 18.27 10.97 -2.40
C ARG A 18 17.92 11.99 -3.49
N ILE A 19 16.98 11.59 -4.35
CA ILE A 19 16.20 12.49 -5.20
C ILE A 19 15.73 13.71 -4.41
N ASP A 20 15.93 14.91 -4.95
CA ASP A 20 15.45 16.16 -4.35
C ASP A 20 13.97 16.37 -4.70
N CYS A 21 13.10 15.91 -3.81
CA CYS A 21 11.66 16.08 -3.96
C CYS A 21 11.24 17.54 -4.04
N LYS A 22 11.96 18.49 -3.43
CA LYS A 22 11.58 19.91 -3.46
C LYS A 22 11.70 20.46 -4.88
N THR A 23 12.79 20.15 -5.55
CA THR A 23 13.10 20.53 -6.93
C THR A 23 12.11 19.89 -7.91
N ILE A 24 11.76 18.61 -7.70
CA ILE A 24 10.72 17.93 -8.51
C ILE A 24 9.35 18.58 -8.32
N ILE A 25 8.91 18.82 -7.08
CA ILE A 25 7.59 19.40 -6.79
C ILE A 25 7.46 20.82 -7.37
N LYS A 26 8.57 21.56 -7.44
CA LYS A 26 8.62 22.88 -8.09
C LYS A 26 8.55 22.84 -9.62
N GLY A 27 8.69 21.67 -10.23
CA GLY A 27 8.59 21.52 -11.69
C GLY A 27 9.85 21.91 -12.46
N GLU A 28 11.04 21.82 -11.85
CA GLU A 28 12.30 22.13 -12.54
C GLU A 28 12.63 21.06 -13.60
N GLU A 29 12.31 21.36 -14.87
CA GLU A 29 12.33 20.38 -15.96
C GLU A 29 13.68 19.71 -16.18
N ASP A 30 14.78 20.47 -16.13
CA ASP A 30 16.11 19.94 -16.41
C ASP A 30 16.53 18.90 -15.38
N TYR A 31 16.21 19.16 -14.11
CA TYR A 31 16.43 18.21 -13.02
C TYR A 31 15.55 16.97 -13.19
N ILE A 32 14.26 17.14 -13.53
CA ILE A 32 13.34 16.03 -13.74
C ILE A 32 13.81 15.15 -14.91
N LYS A 33 14.22 15.75 -16.04
CA LYS A 33 14.76 15.04 -17.21
C LYS A 33 16.05 14.30 -16.87
N LEU A 34 16.90 14.87 -16.02
CA LEU A 34 18.13 14.23 -15.57
C LEU A 34 17.83 12.99 -14.73
N GLU A 35 16.99 13.12 -13.70
CA GLU A 35 16.66 12.02 -12.78
C GLU A 35 15.78 10.94 -13.45
N ALA A 36 14.96 11.31 -14.44
CA ALA A 36 14.15 10.36 -15.21
C ALA A 36 14.99 9.34 -16.02
N LYS A 37 16.27 9.63 -16.29
CA LYS A 37 17.20 8.69 -16.96
C LYS A 37 17.55 7.50 -16.07
N SER A 38 17.47 7.65 -14.75
CA SER A 38 17.85 6.65 -13.77
C SER A 38 16.62 6.19 -12.97
N ARG A 39 15.65 5.61 -13.67
CA ARG A 39 14.39 5.18 -13.04
C ARG A 39 14.63 4.13 -11.97
N LEU A 40 14.04 4.36 -10.80
CA LEU A 40 13.97 3.39 -9.74
C LEU A 40 13.16 2.18 -10.21
N THR A 41 13.77 1.00 -10.14
CA THR A 41 13.05 -0.26 -10.31
C THR A 41 12.70 -0.82 -8.94
N TYR A 42 11.50 -1.39 -8.85
CA TYR A 42 10.97 -1.94 -7.62
C TYR A 42 10.76 -3.44 -7.79
N LYS A 43 11.38 -4.25 -6.94
CA LYS A 43 11.18 -5.70 -6.93
C LYS A 43 10.78 -6.15 -5.54
N ASP A 44 9.69 -6.90 -5.45
CA ASP A 44 9.30 -7.52 -4.20
C ASP A 44 10.41 -8.49 -3.73
N PRO A 45 10.82 -8.43 -2.46
CA PRO A 45 11.77 -9.40 -1.93
C PRO A 45 11.15 -10.80 -1.92
N GLU A 46 11.95 -11.82 -2.23
CA GLU A 46 11.52 -13.23 -2.21
C GLU A 46 11.17 -13.67 -0.79
N ASN A 47 12.04 -13.33 0.17
CA ASN A 47 11.85 -13.60 1.59
C ASN A 47 11.48 -12.31 2.33
N LEU A 48 10.31 -12.30 2.95
CA LEU A 48 9.81 -11.16 3.71
C LEU A 48 9.12 -11.66 4.98
N LEU A 49 9.51 -11.13 6.14
CA LEU A 49 8.89 -11.48 7.42
C LEU A 49 7.47 -10.92 7.49
N MET A 50 6.47 -11.77 7.74
CA MET A 50 5.06 -11.40 7.67
C MET A 50 4.35 -11.38 9.03
N ASP A 51 5.10 -11.41 10.13
CA ASP A 51 4.52 -11.17 11.46
C ASP A 51 4.19 -9.68 11.66
N CYS A 52 3.25 -9.39 12.56
CA CYS A 52 2.75 -8.04 12.75
C CYS A 52 3.78 -7.06 13.27
N ARG A 53 4.79 -7.52 14.02
CA ARG A 53 5.88 -6.66 14.49
C ARG A 53 6.72 -6.22 13.30
N SER A 54 7.13 -7.16 12.44
CA SER A 54 7.89 -6.87 11.22
C SER A 54 7.13 -5.93 10.27
N ILE A 55 5.85 -6.20 10.00
CA ILE A 55 4.99 -5.35 9.15
C ILE A 55 4.93 -3.92 9.69
N LYS A 56 4.61 -3.75 10.99
CA LYS A 56 4.47 -2.42 11.62
C LYS A 56 5.81 -1.69 11.79
N GLN A 57 6.94 -2.40 11.76
CA GLN A 57 8.27 -1.80 11.82
C GLN A 57 8.78 -1.33 10.45
N ARG A 58 8.40 -2.01 9.37
CA ARG A 58 8.78 -1.61 8.00
C ARG A 58 8.24 -0.24 7.63
N ASN A 59 6.98 0.05 7.93
CA ASN A 59 6.40 1.37 7.61
C ASN A 59 5.94 2.10 8.86
N TYR A 60 5.64 3.39 8.69
CA TYR A 60 5.08 4.19 9.76
C TYR A 60 3.55 4.20 9.64
N PHE A 61 2.87 3.42 10.47
CA PHE A 61 1.42 3.42 10.58
C PHE A 61 0.99 4.34 11.71
N LEU A 62 0.10 5.30 11.41
CA LEU A 62 -0.44 6.21 12.42
C LEU A 62 -1.32 5.43 13.42
N ALA A 63 -1.06 5.63 14.70
CA ALA A 63 -1.74 4.90 15.78
C ALA A 63 -3.02 5.59 16.28
N LYS A 64 -3.20 6.88 15.95
CA LYS A 64 -4.30 7.74 16.37
C LYS A 64 -4.64 8.73 15.24
N PRO A 65 -5.90 9.22 15.17
CA PRO A 65 -6.27 10.34 14.30
C PRO A 65 -5.37 11.56 14.54
N LEU A 66 -5.15 12.38 13.50
CA LEU A 66 -4.34 13.61 13.64
C LEU A 66 -5.18 14.80 14.09
N SER A 67 -6.50 14.75 13.91
CA SER A 67 -7.42 15.78 14.37
C SER A 67 -8.79 15.21 14.80
N THR A 68 -9.55 16.02 15.53
CA THR A 68 -10.93 15.70 15.93
C THR A 68 -11.89 15.59 14.75
N GLU A 69 -11.62 16.34 13.68
CA GLU A 69 -12.41 16.32 12.44
C GLU A 69 -12.21 14.99 11.71
N GLU A 70 -10.96 14.51 11.60
CA GLU A 70 -10.67 13.21 10.98
C GLU A 70 -11.27 12.04 11.78
N GLU A 71 -11.32 12.13 13.10
CA GLU A 71 -11.93 11.09 13.96
C GLU A 71 -13.45 11.02 13.78
N LYS A 72 -14.10 12.17 13.60
CA LYS A 72 -15.55 12.27 13.38
C LYS A 72 -15.98 11.90 11.97
N TYR A 73 -15.04 11.78 11.02
CA TYR A 73 -15.33 11.51 9.62
C TYR A 73 -14.57 10.27 9.11
N PRO A 74 -14.93 9.06 9.56
CA PRO A 74 -14.29 7.83 9.11
C PRO A 74 -14.54 7.59 7.63
N LEU A 75 -13.49 7.22 6.90
CA LEU A 75 -13.54 6.87 5.48
C LEU A 75 -13.45 5.37 5.28
N ALA A 76 -13.98 4.88 4.17
CA ALA A 76 -13.81 3.50 3.77
C ALA A 76 -13.25 3.37 2.34
N TYR A 77 -12.25 2.51 2.18
CA TYR A 77 -11.53 2.30 0.94
C TYR A 77 -11.73 0.88 0.42
N ALA A 78 -12.27 0.74 -0.79
CA ALA A 78 -12.23 -0.51 -1.54
C ALA A 78 -11.06 -0.47 -2.54
N ARG A 79 -10.09 -1.38 -2.36
CA ARG A 79 -8.86 -1.44 -3.17
C ARG A 79 -8.80 -2.75 -3.93
N ILE A 80 -8.76 -2.68 -5.26
CA ILE A 80 -8.47 -3.82 -6.12
C ILE A 80 -6.96 -3.93 -6.28
N VAL A 81 -6.38 -5.10 -6.00
CA VAL A 81 -4.92 -5.27 -5.97
C VAL A 81 -4.48 -6.56 -6.67
N TYR A 82 -3.36 -6.49 -7.41
CA TYR A 82 -2.90 -7.62 -8.24
C TYR A 82 -1.39 -7.94 -8.24
N GLY A 83 -0.55 -7.22 -7.49
CA GLY A 83 0.89 -7.50 -7.41
C GLY A 83 1.68 -6.46 -6.61
N SER A 84 3.01 -6.61 -6.57
CA SER A 84 3.96 -5.69 -5.90
C SER A 84 3.59 -5.38 -4.45
N TYR A 85 3.57 -6.43 -3.61
CA TYR A 85 3.13 -6.37 -2.22
C TYR A 85 3.80 -5.26 -1.43
N ARG A 86 5.11 -5.07 -1.56
CA ARG A 86 5.83 -4.18 -0.65
C ARG A 86 5.73 -2.71 -1.09
N PHE A 87 5.48 -2.44 -2.38
CA PHE A 87 4.98 -1.14 -2.84
C PHE A 87 3.58 -0.86 -2.26
N LEU A 88 2.66 -1.81 -2.37
CA LEU A 88 1.32 -1.71 -1.81
C LEU A 88 1.35 -1.50 -0.29
N GLU A 89 2.24 -2.19 0.44
CA GLU A 89 2.41 -2.02 1.88
C GLU A 89 2.87 -0.59 2.23
N ALA A 90 3.78 -0.02 1.44
CA ALA A 90 4.23 1.36 1.62
C ALA A 90 3.11 2.38 1.32
N GLU A 91 2.39 2.18 0.22
CA GLU A 91 1.27 3.03 -0.22
C GLU A 91 0.06 2.93 0.73
N PHE A 92 -0.18 1.75 1.31
CA PHE A 92 -1.15 1.57 2.37
C PHE A 92 -0.73 2.35 3.63
N ALA A 93 0.53 2.25 4.04
CA ALA A 93 1.02 2.95 5.23
C ALA A 93 0.94 4.48 5.13
N THR A 94 1.12 5.06 3.94
CA THR A 94 0.99 6.52 3.75
C THR A 94 -0.45 7.01 3.91
N ASN A 95 -1.43 6.15 3.64
CA ASN A 95 -2.86 6.47 3.67
C ASN A 95 -3.59 5.87 4.88
N TYR A 96 -2.89 5.10 5.72
CA TYR A 96 -3.51 4.38 6.83
C TYR A 96 -3.86 5.32 7.98
N GLN A 97 -5.13 5.27 8.37
CA GLN A 97 -5.65 5.89 9.58
C GLN A 97 -6.48 4.86 10.34
N ARG A 98 -6.41 4.90 11.66
CA ARG A 98 -7.00 3.87 12.52
C ARG A 98 -8.54 3.88 12.48
N GLN A 99 -9.15 5.04 12.29
CA GLN A 99 -10.60 5.22 12.22
C GLN A 99 -11.20 4.85 10.85
N ASN A 100 -10.37 4.72 9.81
CA ASN A 100 -10.83 4.37 8.46
C ASN A 100 -10.98 2.85 8.30
N TRP A 101 -11.74 2.42 7.30
CA TRP A 101 -11.88 1.01 6.91
C TRP A 101 -11.21 0.74 5.57
N TYR A 102 -10.57 -0.42 5.43
CA TYR A 102 -9.87 -0.79 4.20
C TYR A 102 -10.26 -2.19 3.78
N CYS A 103 -10.71 -2.35 2.54
CA CYS A 103 -10.99 -3.65 1.95
C CYS A 103 -10.06 -3.90 0.76
N PHE A 104 -9.31 -4.99 0.80
CA PHE A 104 -8.44 -5.41 -0.30
C PHE A 104 -9.09 -6.55 -1.10
N ALA A 105 -9.66 -6.22 -2.25
CA ALA A 105 -10.12 -7.17 -3.25
C ALA A 105 -8.93 -7.65 -4.09
N VAL A 106 -8.46 -8.88 -3.81
CA VAL A 106 -7.32 -9.47 -4.53
C VAL A 106 -7.81 -10.17 -5.79
N ASP A 107 -7.27 -9.78 -6.95
CA ASP A 107 -7.65 -10.38 -8.24
C ASP A 107 -7.42 -11.90 -8.23
N LYS A 108 -8.41 -12.68 -8.67
CA LYS A 108 -8.32 -14.15 -8.76
C LYS A 108 -7.31 -14.59 -9.81
N LYS A 109 -7.07 -13.78 -10.86
CA LYS A 109 -6.15 -14.10 -11.96
C LYS A 109 -4.69 -14.15 -11.53
N ILE A 110 -4.35 -13.63 -10.35
CA ILE A 110 -2.98 -13.64 -9.83
C ILE A 110 -2.56 -15.09 -9.59
N GLY A 111 -1.57 -15.54 -10.36
CA GLY A 111 -0.91 -16.85 -10.18
C GLY A 111 -0.01 -16.90 -8.95
N ASP A 112 0.47 -15.74 -8.47
CA ASP A 112 1.32 -15.66 -7.28
C ASP A 112 0.52 -15.88 -5.99
N LYS A 113 0.64 -17.08 -5.44
CA LYS A 113 0.05 -17.45 -4.14
C LYS A 113 0.69 -16.70 -2.97
N GLN A 114 1.93 -16.21 -3.09
CA GLN A 114 2.61 -15.48 -2.04
C GLN A 114 2.03 -14.09 -1.86
N PHE A 115 1.75 -13.36 -2.94
CA PHE A 115 1.06 -12.07 -2.86
C PHE A 115 -0.23 -12.14 -2.02
N PHE A 116 -1.13 -13.09 -2.32
CA PHE A 116 -2.37 -13.23 -1.56
C PHE A 116 -2.14 -13.61 -0.08
N LYS A 117 -1.15 -14.46 0.22
CA LYS A 117 -0.77 -14.79 1.59
C LYS A 117 -0.26 -13.57 2.34
N ARG A 118 0.56 -12.73 1.69
CA ARG A 118 1.11 -11.50 2.26
C ARG A 118 0.02 -10.48 2.58
N ILE A 119 -0.94 -10.26 1.66
CA ILE A 119 -2.12 -9.39 1.90
C ILE A 119 -2.97 -9.90 3.07
N LYS A 120 -3.20 -11.21 3.17
CA LYS A 120 -3.92 -11.78 4.32
C LYS A 120 -3.16 -11.61 5.64
N ALA A 121 -1.84 -11.76 5.64
CA ALA A 121 -1.02 -11.53 6.82
C ALA A 121 -1.04 -10.05 7.25
N LEU A 122 -0.97 -9.12 6.28
CA LEU A 122 -1.16 -7.68 6.51
C LEU A 122 -2.50 -7.41 7.20
N ALA A 123 -3.60 -7.91 6.64
CA ALA A 123 -4.94 -7.69 7.19
C ALA A 123 -5.10 -8.20 8.63
N LYS A 124 -4.49 -9.34 8.98
CA LYS A 124 -4.53 -9.87 10.35
C LYS A 124 -3.89 -8.94 11.40
N CYS A 125 -3.06 -7.99 10.99
CA CYS A 125 -2.35 -7.08 11.89
C CYS A 125 -3.12 -5.81 12.23
N PHE A 126 -4.24 -5.56 11.55
CA PHE A 126 -5.05 -4.37 11.67
C PHE A 126 -6.53 -4.75 11.76
N SER A 127 -7.23 -4.29 12.80
CA SER A 127 -8.65 -4.62 13.01
C SER A 127 -9.59 -4.00 11.98
N ASN A 128 -9.13 -2.96 11.28
CA ASN A 128 -9.88 -2.17 10.30
C ASN A 128 -9.50 -2.52 8.84
N VAL A 129 -8.87 -3.67 8.61
CA VAL A 129 -8.49 -4.17 7.29
C VAL A 129 -9.18 -5.50 6.99
N ILE A 130 -9.87 -5.57 5.86
CA ILE A 130 -10.70 -6.70 5.45
C ILE A 130 -10.16 -7.25 4.13
N VAL A 131 -10.11 -8.57 4.02
CA VAL A 131 -9.78 -9.28 2.78
C VAL A 131 -10.87 -10.32 2.54
N PRO A 132 -11.70 -10.15 1.49
CA PRO A 132 -12.74 -11.12 1.16
C PRO A 132 -12.14 -12.53 0.92
N THR A 133 -12.83 -13.55 1.42
CA THR A 133 -12.45 -14.95 1.20
C THR A 133 -12.66 -15.36 -0.25
N LYS A 134 -13.77 -14.89 -0.85
CA LYS A 134 -14.11 -15.10 -2.26
C LYS A 134 -13.42 -14.05 -3.12
N ARG A 135 -12.72 -14.50 -4.16
CA ARG A 135 -12.00 -13.66 -5.14
C ARG A 135 -12.58 -13.86 -6.54
N PHE A 136 -12.55 -12.81 -7.35
CA PHE A 136 -13.04 -12.81 -8.72
C PHE A 136 -11.97 -12.32 -9.68
N PRO A 137 -11.98 -12.78 -10.94
CA PRO A 137 -11.13 -12.21 -11.97
C PRO A 137 -11.59 -10.78 -12.26
N VAL A 138 -10.71 -9.80 -12.08
CA VAL A 138 -11.05 -8.39 -12.37
C VAL A 138 -10.70 -8.09 -13.83
N ASP A 139 -11.65 -7.60 -14.60
CA ASP A 139 -11.40 -7.21 -15.99
C ASP A 139 -10.82 -5.79 -16.11
N ASN A 140 -10.46 -5.38 -17.32
CA ASN A 140 -9.92 -4.03 -17.57
C ASN A 140 -10.94 -2.92 -17.28
N ASN A 141 -12.22 -3.26 -17.11
CA ASN A 141 -13.28 -2.33 -16.73
C ASN A 141 -13.48 -2.27 -15.21
N GLY A 142 -12.64 -2.96 -14.42
CA GLY A 142 -12.70 -2.96 -12.97
C GLY A 142 -13.94 -3.67 -12.40
N ARG A 143 -14.61 -4.55 -13.17
CA ARG A 143 -15.81 -5.25 -12.71
C ARG A 143 -15.45 -6.33 -11.67
N PHE A 144 -16.43 -6.67 -10.83
CA PHE A 144 -16.38 -7.68 -9.76
C PHE A 144 -15.77 -7.31 -8.38
N PRO A 145 -15.70 -6.03 -7.92
CA PRO A 145 -15.31 -5.71 -6.54
C PRO A 145 -16.43 -5.91 -5.51
N PHE A 146 -17.63 -6.36 -5.92
CA PHE A 146 -18.89 -6.39 -5.16
C PHE A 146 -18.79 -6.80 -3.67
N TYR A 147 -17.84 -7.66 -3.30
CA TYR A 147 -17.65 -8.05 -1.90
C TYR A 147 -17.02 -6.95 -1.04
N CYS A 148 -16.09 -6.15 -1.58
CA CYS A 148 -15.59 -5.01 -0.83
C CYS A 148 -16.64 -3.92 -0.70
N ASP A 149 -17.47 -3.70 -1.72
CA ASP A 149 -18.57 -2.74 -1.64
C ASP A 149 -19.53 -3.15 -0.51
N LEU A 150 -20.04 -4.38 -0.52
CA LEU A 150 -20.94 -4.90 0.52
C LEU A 150 -20.33 -4.87 1.94
N LEU A 151 -19.04 -5.13 2.08
CA LEU A 151 -18.36 -5.16 3.38
C LEU A 151 -18.06 -3.77 3.91
N VAL A 152 -17.69 -2.83 3.01
CA VAL A 152 -17.48 -1.43 3.33
C VAL A 152 -18.80 -0.77 3.76
N TRP A 153 -19.89 -0.99 3.01
CA TRP A 153 -21.22 -0.45 3.33
C TRP A 153 -21.80 -0.94 4.66
N ARG A 154 -21.28 -2.04 5.23
CA ARG A 154 -21.70 -2.57 6.54
C ARG A 154 -20.80 -2.13 7.70
N ALA A 155 -19.62 -1.59 7.39
CA ALA A 155 -18.61 -1.23 8.40
C ALA A 155 -18.57 0.29 8.67
N ALA A 156 -19.10 1.10 7.75
CA ALA A 156 -19.40 2.52 7.93
C ALA A 156 -20.84 2.70 8.43
#